data_AF-A0A1W1BQ63-F1
#
_entry.id   AF-A0A1W1BQ63-F1
#
_cell.length_a   1.000
_cell.length_b   1.000
_cell.length_c   1.000
_cell.angle_alpha   90.00
_cell.angle_beta   90.00
_cell.angle_gamma   90.00
#
_symmetry.space_group_name_H-M   'P 1'
#
loop_
_entity.id
_entity.type
_entity.pdbx_description
1 polymer ?
#
loop_
_entity_poly.entity_id
_entity_poly.type
_entity_poly.pdbx_seq_one_letter_code
_entity_poly.pdbx_strand_id
1 'polypeptide(L)' 'MSDIKKVRNNYIFVDFENVQPTSFEFPKDYSFKIIIFVGANQTKIPIELAISMQNLGHNAEYVIITD' A
#
# COMPACT_ATOMS: atom_id res chain seq x y z
N MET A 1 -25.96 12.60 21.67
CA MET A 1 -24.82 13.04 20.85
C MET A 1 -23.90 11.84 20.73
N SER A 2 -23.91 11.14 19.59
CA SER A 2 -23.06 9.96 19.38
C SER A 2 -21.61 10.38 19.20
N ASP A 3 -20.69 9.77 19.93
CA ASP A 3 -19.25 9.96 19.77
C ASP A 3 -18.85 9.79 18.30
N ILE A 4 -18.40 10.87 17.67
CA ILE A 4 -17.75 10.78 16.35
C ILE A 4 -16.45 10.05 16.59
N LYS A 5 -16.43 8.75 16.30
CA LYS A 5 -15.22 7.92 16.36
C LYS A 5 -14.19 8.55 15.43
N LYS A 6 -13.20 9.23 16.00
CA LYS A 6 -12.09 9.85 15.26
C LYS A 6 -11.44 8.76 14.41
N VAL A 7 -11.60 8.85 13.09
CA VAL A 7 -10.98 7.91 12.16
C VAL A 7 -9.48 8.16 12.21
N ARG A 8 -8.73 7.16 12.68
CA ARG A 8 -7.27 7.20 12.68
C ARG A 8 -6.81 6.85 11.27
N ASN A 9 -6.03 7.72 10.66
CA ASN A 9 -5.35 7.40 9.40
C ASN A 9 -4.14 6.52 9.72
N ASN A 10 -4.15 5.29 9.23
CA ASN A 10 -3.03 4.37 9.38
C ASN A 10 -2.22 4.35 8.09
N TYR A 11 -0.90 4.38 8.20
CA TYR A 11 -0.02 4.32 7.05
C TYR A 11 0.84 3.07 7.14
N ILE A 12 0.90 2.33 6.03
CA ILE A 12 1.71 1.13 5.90
C ILE A 12 2.80 1.46 4.89
N PHE A 13 4.04 1.36 5.33
CA PHE A 13 5.22 1.54 4.50
C PHE A 13 5.84 0.19 4.23
N VAL A 14 6.02 -0.13 2.94
CA VAL A 14 6.62 -1.40 2.52
C VAL A 14 7.88 -1.07 1.75
N ASP A 15 9.00 -1.59 2.23
CA ASP A 15 10.22 -1.66 1.45
C ASP A 15 10.16 -2.91 0.57
N PHE A 16 9.97 -2.72 -0.73
CA PHE A 16 9.79 -3.82 -1.66
C PHE A 16 11.08 -4.58 -1.96
N GLU A 17 12.26 -3.99 -1.71
CA GLU A 17 13.52 -4.68 -1.92
C GLU A 17 13.72 -5.79 -0.88
N ASN A 18 13.32 -5.49 0.36
CA ASN A 18 13.46 -6.41 1.49
C ASN A 18 12.24 -7.32 1.67
N VAL A 19 11.05 -6.89 1.26
CA VAL A 19 9.79 -7.66 1.42
C VAL A 19 9.00 -7.62 0.11
N GLN A 20 8.85 -8.78 -0.52
CA GLN A 20 8.15 -8.94 -1.81
C GLN A 20 6.82 -9.70 -1.64
N PRO A 21 5.80 -9.10 -1.01
CA PRO A 21 4.50 -9.72 -0.87
C PRO A 21 3.85 -9.86 -2.24
N THR A 22 3.15 -10.96 -2.46
CA THR A 22 2.46 -11.24 -3.71
C THR A 22 1.10 -10.55 -3.80
N SER A 23 0.46 -10.24 -2.67
CA SER A 23 -0.81 -9.51 -2.62
C SER A 23 -1.03 -8.81 -1.27
N PHE A 24 -1.91 -7.81 -1.26
CA PHE A 24 -2.42 -7.18 -0.05
C PHE A 24 -3.92 -7.43 0.09
N GLU A 25 -4.32 -8.07 1.19
CA GLU A 25 -5.72 -8.24 1.56
C GLU A 25 -5.97 -7.50 2.87
N PHE A 26 -6.78 -6.44 2.80
CA PHE A 26 -7.11 -5.63 3.97
C PHE A 26 -8.63 -5.55 4.16
N PRO A 27 -9.12 -5.47 5.40
CA PRO A 27 -10.53 -5.25 5.67
C PRO A 27 -11.02 -3.92 5.07
N LYS A 28 -12.16 -3.95 4.37
CA LYS A 28 -12.76 -2.77 3.71
C LYS A 28 -13.07 -1.62 4.69
N ASP A 29 -13.33 -1.95 5.94
CA ASP A 29 -13.75 -1.00 6.97
C ASP A 29 -12.56 -0.35 7.72
N TYR A 30 -11.32 -0.65 7.31
CA TYR A 30 -10.13 -0.07 7.90
C TYR A 30 -9.64 1.11 7.07
N SER A 31 -9.50 2.29 7.68
CA SER A 31 -8.89 3.44 7.02
C SER A 31 -7.37 3.32 7.10
N PHE A 32 -6.75 3.03 5.96
CA PHE A 32 -5.31 3.01 5.83
C PHE A 32 -4.88 3.47 4.42
N LYS A 33 -3.62 3.94 4.32
CA LYS A 33 -2.92 4.14 3.05
C LYS A 33 -1.68 3.25 3.03
N ILE A 34 -1.50 2.50 1.96
CA ILE A 34 -0.28 1.73 1.70
C ILE A 34 0.62 2.47 0.72
N ILE A 35 1.91 2.52 1.06
CA ILE A 35 2.97 3.13 0.27
C ILE A 35 4.06 2.09 0.12
N ILE A 36 4.29 1.66 -1.12
CA ILE A 36 5.33 0.69 -1.45
C ILE A 36 6.50 1.44 -2.07
N PHE A 37 7.65 1.40 -1.40
CA PHE A 37 8.91 1.92 -1.91
C PHE A 37 9.54 0.89 -2.83
N VAL A 38 9.84 1.33 -4.05
CA VAL A 38 10.36 0.50 -5.14
C VAL A 38 11.71 1.06 -5.55
N GLY A 39 12.77 0.25 -5.51
CA GLY A 39 14.10 0.68 -5.92
C GLY A 39 14.15 1.11 -7.40
N ALA A 40 15.01 2.08 -7.73
CA ALA A 40 15.12 2.64 -9.08
C ALA A 40 15.37 1.60 -10.18
N ASN A 41 16.03 0.49 -9.84
CA ASN A 41 16.33 -0.60 -10.78
C ASN A 41 15.22 -1.65 -10.88
N GLN A 42 14.17 -1.56 -10.05
CA GLN A 42 13.05 -2.49 -10.05
C GLN A 42 12.06 -2.13 -11.16
N THR A 43 12.20 -2.77 -12.31
CA THR A 43 11.42 -2.48 -13.52
C THR A 43 10.10 -3.25 -13.61
N LYS A 44 9.84 -4.18 -12.69
CA LYS A 44 8.70 -5.09 -12.72
C LYS A 44 8.16 -5.33 -11.31
N ILE A 45 6.86 -5.60 -11.22
CA ILE A 45 6.22 -6.10 -9.99
C ILE A 45 5.35 -7.32 -10.33
N PRO A 46 5.08 -8.21 -9.38
CA PRO A 46 4.12 -9.30 -9.58
C PRO A 46 2.74 -8.76 -10.00
N ILE A 47 2.09 -9.46 -10.94
CA ILE A 47 0.76 -9.06 -11.44
C ILE A 47 -0.28 -9.07 -10.31
N GLU A 48 -0.22 -10.05 -9.42
CA GLU A 48 -1.11 -10.14 -8.25
C GLU A 48 -0.97 -8.92 -7.33
N LEU A 49 0.26 -8.44 -7.14
CA LEU A 49 0.53 -7.24 -6.37
C LEU A 49 -0.08 -6.01 -7.06
N ALA A 50 0.12 -5.87 -8.37
CA ALA A 50 -0.47 -4.80 -9.17
C ALA A 50 -2.00 -4.78 -9.07
N ILE A 51 -2.65 -5.94 -9.20
CA ILE A 51 -4.10 -6.10 -9.07
C ILE A 51 -4.56 -5.68 -7.66
N SER A 52 -3.86 -6.13 -6.62
CA SER A 52 -4.23 -5.78 -5.23
C SER A 52 -4.12 -4.28 -4.95
N MET A 53 -3.06 -3.62 -5.45
CA MET A 53 -2.87 -2.17 -5.31
C MET A 53 -3.92 -1.38 -6.10
N GLN A 54 -4.29 -1.83 -7.30
CA GLN A 54 -5.38 -1.22 -8.08
C GLN A 54 -6.73 -1.30 -7.36
N ASN A 55 -7.05 -2.43 -6.73
CA ASN A 55 -8.28 -2.61 -5.97
C ASN A 55 -8.39 -1.66 -4.76
N LEU A 56 -7.26 -1.19 -4.22
CA LEU A 56 -7.21 -0.22 -3.13
C LEU A 56 -7.41 1.23 -3.60
N GLY A 57 -7.30 1.50 -4.91
CA GLY A 57 -7.51 2.82 -5.50
C GLY A 57 -6.60 3.88 -4.87
N HIS A 58 -7.19 5.02 -4.49
CA HIS A 58 -6.46 6.16 -3.88
C HIS A 58 -5.76 5.85 -2.54
N ASN A 59 -6.03 4.69 -1.93
CA ASN A 59 -5.41 4.27 -0.68
C ASN A 59 -4.09 3.52 -0.90
N ALA A 60 -3.62 3.40 -2.15
CA ALA A 60 -2.42 2.67 -2.50
C ALA A 60 -1.54 3.46 -3.47
N GLU A 61 -0.23 3.43 -3.26
CA GLU A 61 0.73 4.14 -4.10
C GLU A 61 2.06 3.40 -4.17
N TYR A 62 2.67 3.40 -5.35
CA TYR A 62 4.07 3.03 -5.55
C TYR A 62 4.92 4.29 -5.58
N VAL A 63 6.01 4.30 -4.80
CA VAL A 63 6.97 5.39 -4.77
C VAL A 63 8.32 4.84 -5.21
N ILE A 64 8.80 5.29 -6.36
CA ILE A 64 10.17 4.97 -6.80
C ILE A 64 11.14 5.78 -5.95
N ILE A 65 12.09 5.10 -5.32
CA ILE A 65 13.20 5.72 -4.60
C ILE A 65 14.48 5.63 -5.42
N THR A 66 15.21 6.74 -5.48
CA THR A 66 16.53 6.85 -6.07
C THR A 66 17.52 7.20 -4.98
N ASP A 67 18.77 6.77 -5.14
CA ASP A 67 19.89 7.25 -4.30
C ASP A 67 20.14 8.77 -4.49
#